data_AF-A0A1G2ARZ8-F1
#
_entry.id   AF-A0A1G2ARZ8-F1
#
_cell.length_a   1.000
_cell.length_b   1.000
_cell.length_c   1.000
_cell.angle_alpha   90.00
_cell.angle_beta   90.00
_cell.angle_gamma   90.00
#
_symmetry.space_group_name_H-M   'P 1'
#
loop_
_entity.id
_entity.type
_entity.pdbx_description
1 polymer ?
#
loop_
_entity_poly.entity_id
_entity_poly.type
_entity_poly.pdbx_seq_one_letter_code
_entity_poly.pdbx_strand_id
1 'polypeptide(L)'
;MINSFRRLFFVLRCRGMLQRCLQSFFFVLSLFFFFVVDFQSARAQAVPSLNGIRFDEETGDVIFVAVGHVYGRLENTTLPYSEYPAVTLLANQKVFADPDIDFVMLLGDIVHKANEKQFRLLASSFLNALSRPVFNAVGNHELQNREVYTERFGKTFFTFQRGDALFVVLDGELDHGLLIGEQKQMFFESIRLAQSDDVRFLVLFSHKVLWNSQYFAGSQTERDAVQKEFSDTLLPALLQLPRSKSVLWFAGDYLFPLVHEAGPRPGMHFFTLGLREDATDLALRVTLPTQGEPAFQPISLSENPTYDISTYTTDFWLDWYRRQYPNPSSPTDPYWFLQQPQNLRSFFRDLFFNLYTFVALIFGIFFGVLLFCFAVFLSHRILRYWWRCKDDSLHKK
;
A
#
# COMPACT_ATOMS: atom_id res chain seq x y z
N MET A 1 33.74 -48.12 -77.92
CA MET A 1 34.25 -47.02 -77.06
C MET A 1 33.22 -45.90 -76.83
N ILE A 2 32.51 -45.41 -77.87
CA ILE A 2 31.56 -44.28 -77.75
C ILE A 2 30.33 -44.59 -76.87
N ASN A 3 29.79 -45.82 -76.91
CA ASN A 3 28.64 -46.20 -76.08
C ASN A 3 28.98 -46.33 -74.58
N SER A 4 30.24 -46.65 -74.23
CA SER A 4 30.70 -46.73 -72.84
C SER A 4 30.85 -45.34 -72.21
N PHE A 5 31.29 -44.35 -72.99
CA PHE A 5 31.37 -42.96 -72.55
C PHE A 5 29.99 -42.33 -72.30
N ARG A 6 28.98 -42.64 -73.13
CA ARG A 6 27.60 -42.14 -72.93
C ARG A 6 26.96 -42.69 -71.65
N ARG A 7 27.21 -43.96 -71.30
CA ARG A 7 26.73 -44.55 -70.03
C ARG A 7 27.42 -43.93 -68.81
N LEU A 8 28.73 -43.67 -68.88
CA LEU A 8 29.47 -43.03 -67.78
C LEU A 8 29.01 -41.57 -67.55
N PHE A 9 28.78 -40.81 -68.63
CA PHE A 9 28.27 -39.44 -68.54
C PHE A 9 26.85 -39.38 -67.98
N PHE A 10 25.99 -40.35 -68.32
CA PHE A 10 24.63 -40.44 -67.78
C PHE A 10 24.66 -40.76 -66.28
N VAL A 11 25.50 -41.70 -65.84
CA VAL A 11 25.67 -42.06 -64.42
C VAL A 11 26.23 -40.89 -63.60
N LEU A 12 27.21 -40.14 -64.14
CA LEU A 12 27.77 -38.96 -63.46
C LEU A 12 26.76 -37.81 -63.37
N ARG A 13 25.92 -37.61 -64.40
CA ARG A 13 24.86 -36.59 -64.39
C ARG A 13 23.74 -36.94 -63.41
N CYS A 14 23.38 -38.22 -63.29
CA CYS A 14 22.44 -38.70 -62.27
C CYS A 14 22.98 -38.56 -60.84
N ARG A 15 24.28 -38.81 -60.61
CA ARG A 15 24.92 -38.58 -59.30
C ARG A 15 24.88 -37.12 -58.88
N GLY A 16 25.18 -36.19 -59.79
CA GLY A 16 25.10 -34.76 -59.50
C GLY A 16 23.67 -34.27 -59.21
N MET A 17 22.66 -34.85 -59.87
CA MET A 17 21.26 -34.52 -59.64
C MET A 17 20.75 -35.06 -58.29
N LEU A 18 21.13 -36.30 -57.93
CA LEU A 18 20.79 -36.91 -56.65
C LEU A 18 21.43 -36.14 -55.48
N GLN A 19 22.67 -35.69 -55.62
CA GLN A 19 23.35 -34.89 -54.61
C GLN A 19 22.67 -33.53 -54.39
N ARG A 20 22.23 -32.85 -55.45
CA ARG A 20 21.47 -31.59 -55.33
C ARG A 20 20.10 -31.81 -54.69
N CYS A 21 19.39 -32.88 -55.05
CA CYS A 21 18.12 -33.24 -54.41
C CYS A 21 18.29 -33.56 -52.92
N LEU A 22 19.36 -34.28 -52.54
CA LEU A 22 19.67 -34.56 -51.14
C LEU A 22 20.02 -33.28 -50.38
N GLN A 23 20.84 -32.39 -50.95
CA GLN A 23 21.17 -31.10 -50.32
C GLN A 23 19.93 -30.21 -50.13
N SER A 24 19.05 -30.14 -51.13
CA SER A 24 17.78 -29.41 -50.99
C SER A 24 16.85 -30.06 -49.97
N PHE A 25 16.80 -31.40 -49.91
CA PHE A 25 16.01 -32.12 -48.90
C PHE A 25 16.54 -31.88 -47.49
N PHE A 26 17.85 -31.96 -47.26
CA PHE A 26 18.45 -31.65 -45.95
C PHE A 26 18.26 -30.19 -45.56
N PHE A 27 18.34 -29.24 -46.51
CA PHE A 27 18.08 -27.83 -46.24
C PHE A 27 16.63 -27.60 -45.81
N VAL A 28 15.65 -28.16 -46.54
CA VAL A 28 14.23 -28.08 -46.17
C VAL A 28 13.95 -28.77 -44.84
N LEU A 29 14.55 -29.94 -44.59
CA LEU A 29 14.42 -30.67 -43.34
C LEU A 29 15.02 -29.89 -42.16
N SER A 30 16.15 -29.19 -42.37
CA SER A 30 16.79 -28.35 -41.36
C SER A 30 16.00 -27.08 -41.05
N LEU A 31 15.36 -26.46 -42.06
CA LEU A 31 14.41 -25.36 -41.85
C LEU A 31 13.19 -25.86 -41.08
N PHE A 32 12.66 -27.04 -41.43
CA PHE A 32 11.53 -27.64 -40.71
C PHE A 32 11.89 -27.96 -39.26
N PHE A 33 13.09 -28.47 -38.99
CA PHE A 33 13.58 -28.71 -37.63
C PHE A 33 13.77 -27.39 -36.84
N PHE A 34 14.27 -26.33 -37.47
CA PHE A 34 14.34 -25.01 -36.84
C PHE A 34 12.95 -24.48 -36.47
N PHE A 35 11.95 -24.60 -37.36
CA PHE A 35 10.59 -24.17 -37.09
C PHE A 35 9.83 -25.05 -36.06
N VAL A 36 10.12 -26.36 -35.99
CA VAL A 36 9.47 -27.27 -35.04
C VAL A 36 10.09 -27.17 -33.64
N VAL A 37 11.40 -26.91 -33.53
CA VAL A 37 12.05 -26.68 -32.23
C VAL A 37 11.63 -25.33 -31.63
N ASP A 38 11.44 -24.29 -32.46
CA ASP A 38 11.02 -22.95 -31.99
C ASP A 38 9.56 -22.93 -31.48
N PHE A 39 8.70 -23.84 -31.97
CA PHE A 39 7.30 -23.92 -31.54
C PHE A 39 7.07 -24.70 -30.24
N GLN A 40 8.02 -25.53 -29.78
CA GLN A 40 7.92 -26.22 -28.48
C GLN A 40 8.52 -25.43 -27.32
N SER A 41 9.30 -24.37 -27.58
CA SER A 41 9.83 -23.43 -26.57
C SER A 41 8.96 -22.21 -26.29
N ALA A 42 7.81 -22.05 -26.98
CA ALA A 42 6.90 -20.92 -26.83
C ALA A 42 5.72 -21.17 -25.86
N ARG A 43 5.98 -21.77 -24.70
CA ARG A 43 5.06 -21.78 -23.54
C ARG A 43 5.77 -21.33 -22.26
N ALA A 44 6.32 -20.12 -22.29
CA ALA A 44 6.56 -19.33 -21.09
C ALA A 44 5.74 -18.04 -21.23
N GLN A 45 4.99 -17.58 -20.25
CA GLN A 45 4.56 -18.14 -18.96
C GLN A 45 3.65 -17.04 -18.38
N ALA A 46 2.72 -17.38 -17.49
CA ALA A 46 1.75 -16.41 -16.98
C ALA A 46 2.45 -15.24 -16.24
N VAL A 47 2.36 -14.03 -16.82
CA VAL A 47 2.52 -12.77 -16.10
C VAL A 47 1.28 -11.94 -16.43
N PRO A 48 0.23 -11.97 -15.59
CA PRO A 48 -0.40 -10.69 -15.39
C PRO A 48 -0.81 -10.48 -13.94
N SER A 49 -0.31 -9.40 -13.40
CA SER A 49 -0.80 -8.72 -12.23
C SER A 49 -0.43 -7.24 -12.42
N LEU A 50 -0.49 -6.45 -11.36
CA LEU A 50 -1.09 -5.12 -11.31
C LEU A 50 -2.53 -5.24 -11.84
N ASN A 51 -3.13 -6.26 -11.23
CA ASN A 51 -4.54 -6.54 -10.96
C ASN A 51 -5.43 -6.89 -12.15
N GLY A 52 -4.81 -7.12 -13.31
CA GLY A 52 -5.27 -8.07 -14.35
C GLY A 52 -4.89 -9.55 -14.09
N ILE A 53 -4.86 -9.94 -12.81
CA ILE A 53 -4.47 -11.22 -12.16
C ILE A 53 -4.59 -12.49 -13.03
N ARG A 54 -3.54 -13.33 -13.12
CA ARG A 54 -3.67 -14.79 -13.43
C ARG A 54 -2.53 -15.65 -12.85
N PHE A 55 -2.87 -16.88 -12.44
CA PHE A 55 -1.96 -18.01 -12.17
C PHE A 55 -2.67 -19.34 -12.52
N ASP A 56 -1.88 -20.35 -12.93
CA ASP A 56 -1.97 -21.83 -12.77
C ASP A 56 -0.65 -22.38 -13.38
N GLU A 57 0.02 -23.47 -12.97
CA GLU A 57 0.06 -24.24 -11.73
C GLU A 57 1.56 -24.46 -11.40
N GLU A 58 1.95 -24.34 -10.14
CA GLU A 58 3.03 -25.16 -9.58
C GLU A 58 2.57 -25.59 -8.19
N THR A 59 2.64 -26.89 -7.94
CA THR A 59 2.42 -27.49 -6.64
C THR A 59 3.68 -27.27 -5.80
N GLY A 60 3.61 -26.48 -4.75
CA GLY A 60 4.79 -26.16 -3.96
C GLY A 60 4.53 -25.06 -2.96
N ASP A 61 5.61 -24.64 -2.31
CA ASP A 61 5.59 -23.52 -1.38
C ASP A 61 5.26 -22.24 -2.14
N VAL A 62 4.45 -21.37 -1.55
CA VAL A 62 4.18 -20.05 -2.13
C VAL A 62 5.14 -19.04 -1.55
N ILE A 63 5.92 -18.39 -2.40
CA ILE A 63 6.97 -17.44 -1.99
C ILE A 63 6.67 -16.07 -2.58
N PHE A 64 6.59 -15.03 -1.75
CA PHE A 64 6.44 -13.66 -2.24
C PHE A 64 7.34 -12.68 -1.50
N VAL A 65 7.58 -11.53 -2.12
CA VAL A 65 8.29 -10.41 -1.49
C VAL A 65 7.34 -9.24 -1.33
N ALA A 66 7.21 -8.72 -0.11
CA ALA A 66 6.37 -7.57 0.21
C ALA A 66 7.20 -6.31 0.49
N VAL A 67 6.69 -5.15 0.05
CA VAL A 67 7.28 -3.82 0.30
C VAL A 67 6.20 -2.73 0.18
N GLY A 68 6.24 -1.69 1.01
CA GLY A 68 5.32 -0.54 0.94
C GLY A 68 6.05 0.78 0.73
N HIS A 69 5.32 1.86 0.46
CA HIS A 69 5.86 3.20 0.14
C HIS A 69 7.00 3.13 -0.88
N VAL A 70 6.74 2.52 -2.03
CA VAL A 70 7.74 2.27 -3.08
C VAL A 70 8.28 3.59 -3.66
N TYR A 71 7.53 4.69 -3.56
CA TYR A 71 8.06 6.02 -3.90
C TYR A 71 9.15 6.51 -2.92
N GLY A 72 9.31 5.83 -1.77
CA GLY A 72 10.31 6.13 -0.75
C GLY A 72 9.82 7.14 0.28
N ARG A 73 10.63 8.17 0.49
CA ARG A 73 10.54 9.04 1.67
C ARG A 73 9.23 9.84 1.77
N LEU A 74 8.66 9.89 2.99
CA LEU A 74 7.45 10.65 3.32
C LEU A 74 7.58 12.18 3.09
N GLU A 75 6.44 12.85 2.93
CA GLU A 75 6.26 14.25 2.46
C GLU A 75 6.93 15.40 3.25
N ASN A 76 7.68 15.13 4.31
CA ASN A 76 8.09 16.19 5.24
C ASN A 76 9.60 16.43 5.30
N THR A 77 10.24 16.59 4.14
CA THR A 77 11.70 16.65 4.07
C THR A 77 12.17 17.83 3.24
N THR A 78 13.30 18.41 3.62
CA THR A 78 13.89 19.58 2.95
C THR A 78 14.49 19.25 1.58
N LEU A 79 14.49 17.97 1.18
CA LEU A 79 15.00 17.54 -0.12
C LEU A 79 13.88 17.53 -1.15
N PRO A 80 14.16 17.88 -2.42
CA PRO A 80 13.19 17.78 -3.49
C PRO A 80 12.78 16.32 -3.70
N TYR A 81 11.48 16.09 -3.93
CA TYR A 81 10.94 14.77 -4.21
C TYR A 81 11.57 14.13 -5.44
N SER A 82 11.87 12.84 -5.33
CA SER A 82 12.13 12.00 -6.48
C SER A 82 10.80 11.72 -7.20
N GLU A 83 10.81 11.78 -8.53
CA GLU A 83 9.71 11.25 -9.35
C GLU A 83 9.86 9.75 -9.65
N TYR A 84 11.00 9.17 -9.23
CA TYR A 84 11.32 7.76 -9.35
C TYR A 84 11.03 7.02 -8.03
N PRO A 85 10.84 5.69 -8.08
CA PRO A 85 10.84 4.86 -6.88
C PRO A 85 12.08 5.08 -6.01
N ALA A 86 12.00 4.66 -4.75
CA ALA A 86 13.09 4.74 -3.78
C ALA A 86 14.41 4.22 -4.36
N VAL A 87 15.51 4.94 -4.16
CA VAL A 87 16.82 4.54 -4.72
C VAL A 87 17.27 3.18 -4.20
N THR A 88 17.01 2.86 -2.93
CA THR A 88 17.29 1.55 -2.31
C THR A 88 16.57 0.41 -3.02
N LEU A 89 15.31 0.61 -3.44
CA LEU A 89 14.57 -0.33 -4.26
C LEU A 89 15.24 -0.53 -5.63
N LEU A 90 15.53 0.57 -6.32
CA LEU A 90 16.13 0.53 -7.66
C LEU A 90 17.53 -0.09 -7.65
N ALA A 91 18.31 0.12 -6.59
CA ALA A 91 19.63 -0.49 -6.41
C ALA A 91 19.56 -2.00 -6.15
N ASN A 92 18.41 -2.51 -5.69
CA ASN A 92 18.23 -3.90 -5.26
C ASN A 92 17.17 -4.67 -6.05
N GLN A 93 16.95 -4.32 -7.32
CA GLN A 93 15.96 -4.98 -8.19
C GLN A 93 16.09 -6.50 -8.26
N LYS A 94 17.31 -7.03 -8.13
CA LYS A 94 17.56 -8.49 -8.09
C LYS A 94 16.77 -9.24 -7.01
N VAL A 95 16.42 -8.57 -5.90
CA VAL A 95 15.59 -9.16 -4.83
C VAL A 95 14.18 -9.44 -5.33
N PHE A 96 13.65 -8.56 -6.17
CA PHE A 96 12.29 -8.61 -6.70
C PHE A 96 12.19 -9.38 -8.02
N ALA A 97 13.34 -9.57 -8.69
CA ALA A 97 13.49 -10.37 -9.90
C ALA A 97 13.98 -11.81 -9.61
N ASP A 98 13.99 -12.22 -8.34
CA ASP A 98 14.40 -13.55 -7.92
C ASP A 98 13.55 -14.62 -8.64
N PRO A 99 14.14 -15.59 -9.36
CA PRO A 99 13.37 -16.65 -9.98
C PRO A 99 12.66 -17.56 -8.96
N ASP A 100 13.03 -17.56 -7.69
CA ASP A 100 12.42 -18.42 -6.66
C ASP A 100 11.18 -17.79 -6.00
N ILE A 101 10.75 -16.59 -6.40
CA ILE A 101 9.52 -15.97 -5.88
C ILE A 101 8.38 -16.11 -6.89
N ASP A 102 7.17 -16.39 -6.41
CA ASP A 102 5.96 -16.43 -7.22
C ASP A 102 5.52 -15.03 -7.64
N PHE A 103 5.57 -14.05 -6.73
CA PHE A 103 5.12 -12.69 -6.98
C PHE A 103 5.73 -11.65 -6.02
N VAL A 104 5.57 -10.37 -6.39
CA VAL A 104 5.87 -9.21 -5.55
C VAL A 104 4.57 -8.57 -5.10
N MET A 105 4.47 -8.16 -3.83
CA MET A 105 3.34 -7.41 -3.28
C MET A 105 3.77 -6.00 -2.88
N LEU A 106 3.18 -5.00 -3.54
CA LEU A 106 3.34 -3.59 -3.18
C LEU A 106 2.20 -3.16 -2.26
N LEU A 107 2.53 -2.60 -1.10
CA LEU A 107 1.56 -2.28 -0.03
C LEU A 107 1.03 -0.84 -0.13
N GLY A 108 0.83 -0.34 -1.35
CA GLY A 108 0.36 1.02 -1.61
C GLY A 108 1.44 2.07 -1.59
N ASP A 109 1.06 3.26 -2.03
CA ASP A 109 1.95 4.41 -2.16
C ASP A 109 3.16 4.08 -3.05
N ILE A 110 2.83 3.56 -4.23
CA ILE A 110 3.75 3.20 -5.30
C ILE A 110 4.18 4.40 -6.16
N VAL A 111 3.39 5.47 -6.13
CA VAL A 111 3.72 6.76 -6.71
C VAL A 111 3.31 7.87 -5.75
N HIS A 112 4.00 9.00 -5.78
CA HIS A 112 3.63 10.14 -4.96
C HIS A 112 2.40 10.88 -5.51
N LYS A 113 2.20 10.85 -6.83
CA LYS A 113 1.09 11.50 -7.52
C LYS A 113 0.50 10.54 -8.53
N ALA A 114 -0.80 10.32 -8.41
CA ALA A 114 -1.60 9.56 -9.37
C ALA A 114 -1.69 10.26 -10.73
N ASN A 115 -0.61 10.19 -11.52
CA ASN A 115 -0.56 10.72 -12.87
C ASN A 115 0.27 9.82 -13.79
N GLU A 116 0.01 9.96 -15.08
CA GLU A 116 0.61 9.13 -16.11
C GLU A 116 2.15 9.23 -16.14
N LYS A 117 2.73 10.39 -15.82
CA LYS A 117 4.18 10.55 -15.82
C LYS A 117 4.83 9.64 -14.77
N GLN A 118 4.35 9.67 -13.52
CA GLN A 118 4.94 8.85 -12.46
C GLN A 118 4.65 7.37 -12.65
N PHE A 119 3.46 7.00 -13.12
CA PHE A 119 3.18 5.59 -13.43
C PHE A 119 4.08 5.05 -14.57
N ARG A 120 4.40 5.86 -15.58
CA ARG A 120 5.39 5.46 -16.60
C ARG A 120 6.80 5.35 -16.04
N LEU A 121 7.22 6.27 -15.17
CA LEU A 121 8.53 6.19 -14.53
C LEU A 121 8.64 4.91 -13.71
N LEU A 122 7.69 4.65 -12.80
CA LEU A 122 7.59 3.41 -12.03
C LEU A 122 7.67 2.17 -12.94
N ALA A 123 6.90 2.16 -14.04
CA ALA A 123 6.93 1.04 -14.98
C ALA A 123 8.30 0.84 -15.62
N SER A 124 8.88 1.91 -16.19
CA SER A 124 10.14 1.84 -16.92
C SER A 124 11.37 1.61 -16.04
N SER A 125 11.36 2.07 -14.79
CA SER A 125 12.51 1.99 -13.89
C SER A 125 12.49 0.75 -13.00
N PHE A 126 11.32 0.18 -12.73
CA PHE A 126 11.17 -0.92 -11.79
C PHE A 126 10.33 -2.07 -12.35
N LEU A 127 9.06 -1.85 -12.67
CA LEU A 127 8.13 -2.96 -12.98
C LEU A 127 8.55 -3.77 -14.21
N ASN A 128 9.05 -3.11 -15.26
CA ASN A 128 9.47 -3.77 -16.51
C ASN A 128 10.71 -4.65 -16.34
N ALA A 129 11.47 -4.51 -15.25
CA ALA A 129 12.61 -5.37 -14.94
C ALA A 129 12.19 -6.71 -14.30
N LEU A 130 10.93 -6.84 -13.90
CA LEU A 130 10.43 -7.99 -13.15
C LEU A 130 9.77 -8.99 -14.12
N SER A 131 10.20 -10.25 -14.04
CA SER A 131 9.58 -11.36 -14.77
C SER A 131 8.44 -12.03 -14.00
N ARG A 132 8.15 -11.55 -12.79
CA ARG A 132 7.14 -12.09 -11.89
C ARG A 132 5.93 -11.15 -11.80
N PRO A 133 4.73 -11.70 -11.58
CA PRO A 133 3.57 -10.91 -11.19
C PRO A 133 3.91 -9.94 -10.03
N VAL A 134 3.61 -8.65 -10.19
CA VAL A 134 3.58 -7.64 -9.12
C VAL A 134 2.13 -7.32 -8.75
N PHE A 135 1.72 -7.31 -7.51
CA PHE A 135 0.39 -6.86 -7.07
C PHE A 135 0.48 -5.56 -6.30
N ASN A 136 -0.62 -4.84 -6.20
CA ASN A 136 -0.68 -3.60 -5.45
C ASN A 136 -1.94 -3.55 -4.57
N ALA A 137 -1.76 -3.21 -3.29
CA ALA A 137 -2.81 -2.62 -2.47
C ALA A 137 -2.78 -1.11 -2.71
N VAL A 138 -3.92 -0.44 -2.82
CA VAL A 138 -3.90 1.02 -3.08
C VAL A 138 -3.62 1.82 -1.82
N GLY A 139 -2.79 2.85 -1.93
CA GLY A 139 -2.61 3.88 -0.92
C GLY A 139 -3.28 5.20 -1.28
N ASN A 140 -3.20 6.16 -0.35
CA ASN A 140 -3.85 7.45 -0.51
C ASN A 140 -3.25 8.26 -1.66
N HIS A 141 -1.97 8.07 -2.00
CA HIS A 141 -1.34 8.78 -3.11
C HIS A 141 -1.83 8.30 -4.49
N GLU A 142 -2.08 7.00 -4.65
CA GLU A 142 -2.66 6.45 -5.88
C GLU A 142 -4.09 6.96 -6.13
N LEU A 143 -4.83 7.23 -5.05
CA LEU A 143 -6.25 7.52 -5.12
C LEU A 143 -6.58 9.01 -5.09
N GLN A 144 -5.55 9.88 -5.06
CA GLN A 144 -5.68 11.30 -5.40
C GLN A 144 -6.35 11.50 -6.78
N ASN A 145 -6.16 10.54 -7.69
CA ASN A 145 -6.90 10.42 -8.94
C ASN A 145 -7.30 8.96 -9.19
N ARG A 146 -8.38 8.54 -8.52
CA ARG A 146 -8.91 7.17 -8.61
C ARG A 146 -9.23 6.74 -10.04
N GLU A 147 -9.74 7.64 -10.88
CA GLU A 147 -10.06 7.32 -12.28
C GLU A 147 -8.82 6.87 -13.05
N VAL A 148 -7.73 7.65 -12.98
CA VAL A 148 -6.46 7.29 -13.64
C VAL A 148 -5.89 5.97 -13.10
N TYR A 149 -5.98 5.73 -11.79
CA TYR A 149 -5.55 4.46 -11.23
C TYR A 149 -6.38 3.29 -11.76
N THR A 150 -7.71 3.39 -11.69
CA THR A 150 -8.62 2.31 -12.07
C THR A 150 -8.60 2.03 -13.57
N GLU A 151 -8.44 3.06 -14.42
CA GLU A 151 -8.22 2.86 -15.86
C GLU A 151 -6.95 2.06 -16.15
N ARG A 152 -5.91 2.22 -15.33
CA ARG A 152 -4.61 1.58 -15.54
C ARG A 152 -4.49 0.19 -14.93
N PHE A 153 -4.97 0.01 -13.70
CA PHE A 153 -4.74 -1.21 -12.91
C PHE A 153 -6.02 -1.95 -12.53
N GLY A 154 -7.20 -1.35 -12.76
CA GLY A 154 -8.49 -1.98 -12.47
C GLY A 154 -8.93 -1.82 -11.00
N LYS A 155 -9.46 -2.91 -10.44
CA LYS A 155 -10.09 -2.90 -9.11
C LYS A 155 -9.06 -2.64 -8.00
N THR A 156 -9.47 -1.90 -6.98
CA THR A 156 -8.64 -1.52 -5.83
C THR A 156 -8.68 -2.53 -4.67
N PHE A 157 -9.70 -3.38 -4.65
CA PHE A 157 -9.84 -4.52 -3.74
C PHE A 157 -10.26 -5.76 -4.53
N PHE A 158 -9.70 -6.92 -4.16
CA PHE A 158 -9.92 -8.18 -4.86
C PHE A 158 -9.38 -9.34 -4.03
N THR A 159 -9.69 -10.56 -4.46
CA THR A 159 -9.14 -11.80 -3.91
C THR A 159 -8.48 -12.63 -5.01
N PHE A 160 -7.55 -13.48 -4.61
CA PHE A 160 -6.96 -14.48 -5.48
C PHE A 160 -6.43 -15.66 -4.65
N GLN A 161 -6.31 -16.83 -5.27
CA GLN A 161 -5.81 -18.03 -4.61
C GLN A 161 -4.58 -18.58 -5.32
N ARG A 162 -3.60 -19.05 -4.55
CA ARG A 162 -2.41 -19.74 -5.04
C ARG A 162 -2.07 -20.86 -4.05
N GLY A 163 -2.09 -22.11 -4.52
CA GLY A 163 -1.96 -23.27 -3.63
C GLY A 163 -3.06 -23.27 -2.55
N ASP A 164 -2.65 -23.50 -1.32
CA ASP A 164 -3.50 -23.48 -0.12
C ASP A 164 -3.56 -22.09 0.55
N ALA A 165 -3.14 -21.03 -0.14
CA ALA A 165 -3.19 -19.66 0.35
C ALA A 165 -4.26 -18.83 -0.37
N LEU A 166 -5.18 -18.27 0.42
CA LEU A 166 -6.16 -17.28 -0.02
C LEU A 166 -5.64 -15.88 0.28
N PHE A 167 -5.46 -15.08 -0.77
CA PHE A 167 -4.97 -13.71 -0.68
C PHE A 167 -6.13 -12.73 -0.85
N VAL A 168 -6.17 -11.72 0.02
CA VAL A 168 -7.21 -10.70 0.10
C VAL A 168 -6.55 -9.33 0.08
N VAL A 169 -6.82 -8.53 -0.93
CA VAL A 169 -6.32 -7.15 -1.02
C VAL A 169 -7.46 -6.19 -0.73
N LEU A 170 -7.25 -5.32 0.25
CA LEU A 170 -8.21 -4.35 0.76
C LEU A 170 -7.78 -2.92 0.38
N ASP A 171 -8.74 -2.13 -0.07
CA ASP A 171 -8.68 -0.69 -0.25
C ASP A 171 -9.11 0.01 1.04
N GLY A 172 -8.12 0.41 1.84
CA GLY A 172 -8.32 1.16 3.09
C GLY A 172 -8.70 2.63 2.87
N GLU A 173 -8.73 3.12 1.62
CA GLU A 173 -9.02 4.52 1.29
C GLU A 173 -10.50 4.75 0.92
N LEU A 174 -11.31 3.70 0.78
CA LEU A 174 -12.73 3.85 0.42
C LEU A 174 -13.53 4.66 1.44
N ASP A 175 -13.24 4.47 2.73
CA ASP A 175 -13.93 5.15 3.83
C ASP A 175 -12.99 5.31 5.03
N HIS A 176 -11.85 5.97 4.81
CA HIS A 176 -10.93 6.36 5.88
C HIS A 176 -10.53 5.20 6.82
N GLY A 177 -10.21 4.03 6.25
CA GLY A 177 -9.84 2.82 6.98
C GLY A 177 -11.00 1.87 7.31
N LEU A 178 -12.25 2.28 7.09
CA LEU A 178 -13.40 1.41 7.30
C LEU A 178 -13.68 0.54 6.06
N LEU A 179 -13.97 -0.73 6.30
CA LEU A 179 -14.46 -1.62 5.24
C LEU A 179 -15.96 -1.38 5.05
N ILE A 180 -16.36 -1.00 3.84
CA ILE A 180 -17.77 -0.73 3.50
C ILE A 180 -18.20 -1.49 2.24
N GLY A 181 -19.53 -1.59 2.04
CA GLY A 181 -20.13 -2.10 0.80
C GLY A 181 -19.63 -3.49 0.36
N GLU A 182 -19.37 -3.63 -0.94
CA GLU A 182 -18.90 -4.87 -1.57
C GLU A 182 -17.58 -5.38 -0.99
N GLN A 183 -16.66 -4.47 -0.61
CA GLN A 183 -15.39 -4.86 0.01
C GLN A 183 -15.62 -5.55 1.36
N LYS A 184 -16.52 -5.01 2.20
CA LYS A 184 -16.84 -5.63 3.50
C LYS A 184 -17.45 -7.02 3.31
N GLN A 185 -18.32 -7.18 2.30
CA GLN A 185 -18.89 -8.48 1.95
C GLN A 185 -17.81 -9.46 1.47
N MET A 186 -16.91 -9.02 0.58
CA MET A 186 -15.78 -9.81 0.10
C MET A 186 -14.87 -10.28 1.23
N PHE A 187 -14.60 -9.42 2.22
CA PHE A 187 -13.80 -9.77 3.39
C PHE A 187 -14.43 -10.93 4.18
N PHE A 188 -15.73 -10.85 4.51
CA PHE A 188 -16.40 -11.93 5.25
C PHE A 188 -16.55 -13.22 4.43
N GLU A 189 -16.79 -13.09 3.13
CA GLU A 189 -16.81 -14.24 2.22
C GLU A 189 -15.44 -14.92 2.16
N SER A 190 -14.35 -14.16 2.17
CA SER A 190 -12.99 -14.70 2.22
C SER A 190 -12.72 -15.47 3.52
N ILE A 191 -13.23 -14.98 4.65
CA ILE A 191 -13.16 -15.71 5.92
C ILE A 191 -13.95 -17.02 5.83
N ARG A 192 -15.15 -17.00 5.24
CA ARG A 192 -15.95 -18.22 5.04
C ARG A 192 -15.23 -19.22 4.16
N LEU A 193 -14.59 -18.79 3.07
CA LEU A 193 -13.80 -19.65 2.20
C LEU A 193 -12.56 -20.22 2.92
N ALA A 194 -11.90 -19.42 3.75
CA ALA A 194 -10.75 -19.82 4.55
C ALA A 194 -11.08 -20.85 5.66
N GLN A 195 -12.37 -21.12 5.93
CA GLN A 195 -12.78 -22.22 6.80
C GLN A 195 -12.67 -23.60 6.12
N SER A 196 -12.60 -23.65 4.77
CA SER A 196 -12.44 -24.91 4.03
C SER A 196 -11.10 -25.58 4.34
N ASP A 197 -11.02 -26.90 4.16
CA ASP A 197 -9.79 -27.65 4.37
C ASP A 197 -8.70 -27.30 3.35
N ASP A 198 -9.10 -26.83 2.16
CA ASP A 198 -8.21 -26.48 1.04
C ASP A 198 -7.40 -25.19 1.26
N VAL A 199 -7.77 -24.34 2.23
CA VAL A 199 -7.08 -23.08 2.53
C VAL A 199 -6.36 -23.18 3.86
N ARG A 200 -5.03 -23.21 3.88
CA ARG A 200 -4.21 -23.19 5.11
C ARG A 200 -3.81 -21.78 5.55
N PHE A 201 -3.65 -20.87 4.59
CA PHE A 201 -3.21 -19.51 4.84
C PHE A 201 -4.26 -18.50 4.36
N LEU A 202 -4.66 -17.59 5.23
CA LEU A 202 -5.39 -16.38 4.86
C LEU A 202 -4.41 -15.20 4.94
N VAL A 203 -4.13 -14.58 3.80
CA VAL A 203 -3.17 -13.49 3.69
C VAL A 203 -3.89 -12.22 3.26
N LEU A 204 -3.86 -11.21 4.11
CA LEU A 204 -4.50 -9.92 3.90
C LEU A 204 -3.47 -8.85 3.60
N PHE A 205 -3.81 -7.93 2.71
CA PHE A 205 -2.99 -6.77 2.40
C PHE A 205 -3.84 -5.52 2.38
N SER A 206 -3.31 -4.44 2.92
CA SER A 206 -3.88 -3.09 2.81
C SER A 206 -2.74 -2.09 2.68
N HIS A 207 -3.05 -0.84 2.32
CA HIS A 207 -2.09 0.25 2.55
C HIS A 207 -2.19 0.71 4.00
N LYS A 208 -3.36 1.21 4.43
CA LYS A 208 -3.60 1.62 5.81
C LYS A 208 -3.45 0.47 6.80
N VAL A 209 -2.98 0.79 8.01
CA VAL A 209 -2.93 -0.15 9.13
C VAL A 209 -4.31 -0.27 9.78
N LEU A 210 -5.06 -1.31 9.43
CA LEU A 210 -6.46 -1.46 9.85
C LEU A 210 -6.66 -2.18 11.18
N TRP A 211 -5.61 -2.82 11.71
CA TRP A 211 -5.69 -3.63 12.94
C TRP A 211 -5.11 -2.95 14.18
N ASN A 212 -4.43 -1.82 14.02
CA ASN A 212 -3.82 -1.09 15.12
C ASN A 212 -3.97 0.41 14.89
N SER A 213 -4.91 1.03 15.59
CA SER A 213 -5.22 2.46 15.42
C SER A 213 -4.10 3.40 15.86
N GLN A 214 -3.14 2.92 16.67
CA GLN A 214 -1.96 3.72 17.02
C GLN A 214 -1.08 3.98 15.80
N TYR A 215 -1.12 3.06 14.82
CA TYR A 215 -0.34 3.13 13.59
C TYR A 215 -1.10 3.80 12.45
N PHE A 216 -2.40 4.00 12.62
CA PHE A 216 -3.25 4.58 11.60
C PHE A 216 -2.98 6.09 11.44
N ALA A 217 -2.60 6.52 10.23
CA ALA A 217 -2.46 7.92 9.88
C ALA A 217 -3.85 8.56 9.64
N GLY A 218 -4.38 9.21 10.66
CA GLY A 218 -5.66 9.91 10.60
C GLY A 218 -5.97 10.74 11.84
N SER A 219 -7.12 11.42 11.81
CA SER A 219 -7.69 12.10 12.97
C SER A 219 -7.99 11.11 14.11
N GLN A 220 -8.13 11.61 15.34
CA GLN A 220 -8.50 10.77 16.47
C GLN A 220 -9.81 10.02 16.22
N THR A 221 -10.81 10.69 15.64
CA THR A 221 -12.11 10.09 15.33
C THR A 221 -11.98 8.93 14.35
N GLU A 222 -11.18 9.07 13.29
CA GLU A 222 -10.92 7.97 12.34
C GLU A 222 -10.19 6.82 13.03
N ARG A 223 -9.17 7.11 13.85
CA ARG A 223 -8.44 6.09 14.62
C ARG A 223 -9.36 5.30 15.55
N ASP A 224 -10.25 5.98 16.27
CA ASP A 224 -11.23 5.34 17.15
C ASP A 224 -12.21 4.48 16.35
N ALA A 225 -12.67 4.95 15.18
CA ALA A 225 -13.57 4.21 14.32
C ALA A 225 -12.91 2.94 13.75
N VAL A 226 -11.67 3.04 13.26
CA VAL A 226 -10.88 1.91 12.77
C VAL A 226 -10.61 0.91 13.89
N GLN A 227 -10.22 1.39 15.09
CA GLN A 227 -10.02 0.53 16.25
C GLN A 227 -11.28 -0.27 16.57
N LYS A 228 -12.42 0.42 16.59
CA LYS A 228 -13.72 -0.17 16.89
C LYS A 228 -14.14 -1.18 15.82
N GLU A 229 -14.00 -0.85 14.55
CA GLU A 229 -14.30 -1.76 13.44
C GLU A 229 -13.43 -3.02 13.54
N PHE A 230 -12.14 -2.87 13.80
CA PHE A 230 -11.25 -4.01 13.99
C PHE A 230 -11.63 -4.86 15.21
N SER A 231 -11.75 -4.25 16.40
CA SER A 231 -12.00 -4.99 17.64
C SER A 231 -13.37 -5.66 17.67
N ASP A 232 -14.40 -4.98 17.17
CA ASP A 232 -15.79 -5.43 17.32
C ASP A 232 -16.24 -6.29 16.14
N THR A 233 -15.60 -6.15 14.98
CA THR A 233 -16.09 -6.75 13.73
C THR A 233 -15.04 -7.64 13.06
N LEU A 234 -13.88 -7.10 12.68
CA LEU A 234 -12.93 -7.82 11.84
C LEU A 234 -12.18 -8.91 12.61
N LEU A 235 -11.65 -8.56 13.79
CA LEU A 235 -10.89 -9.50 14.63
C LEU A 235 -11.75 -10.67 15.11
N PRO A 236 -12.98 -10.46 15.65
CA PRO A 236 -13.86 -11.57 16.02
C PRO A 236 -14.13 -12.54 14.86
N ALA A 237 -14.28 -12.04 13.64
CA ALA A 237 -14.48 -12.88 12.46
C ALA A 237 -13.21 -13.69 12.12
N LEU A 238 -12.03 -13.09 12.17
CA LEU A 238 -10.75 -13.79 11.97
C LEU A 238 -10.49 -14.85 13.04
N LEU A 239 -10.96 -14.62 14.27
CA LEU A 239 -10.84 -15.56 15.39
C LEU A 239 -11.78 -16.78 15.26
N GLN A 240 -12.75 -16.77 14.34
CA GLN A 240 -13.58 -17.94 14.05
C GLN A 240 -12.84 -18.99 13.22
N LEU A 241 -11.73 -18.64 12.57
CA LEU A 241 -10.93 -19.59 11.81
C LEU A 241 -10.30 -20.64 12.74
N PRO A 242 -10.21 -21.92 12.32
CA PRO A 242 -9.53 -22.94 13.10
C PRO A 242 -8.10 -22.53 13.46
N ARG A 243 -7.62 -22.93 14.64
CA ARG A 243 -6.26 -22.59 15.11
C ARG A 243 -5.14 -23.16 14.22
N SER A 244 -5.43 -24.18 13.42
CA SER A 244 -4.52 -24.76 12.44
C SER A 244 -4.32 -23.90 11.18
N LYS A 245 -5.13 -22.84 10.99
CA LYS A 245 -5.01 -21.90 9.88
C LYS A 245 -4.18 -20.69 10.30
N SER A 246 -3.29 -20.24 9.44
CA SER A 246 -2.48 -19.04 9.68
C SER A 246 -3.12 -17.81 9.02
N VAL A 247 -3.07 -16.68 9.71
CA VAL A 247 -3.60 -15.38 9.27
C VAL A 247 -2.46 -14.38 9.24
N LEU A 248 -2.14 -13.86 8.07
CA LEU A 248 -1.07 -12.88 7.90
C LEU A 248 -1.70 -11.59 7.39
N TRP A 249 -1.41 -10.43 7.97
CA TRP A 249 -1.94 -9.15 7.48
C TRP A 249 -0.83 -8.12 7.36
N PHE A 250 -0.61 -7.63 6.14
CA PHE A 250 0.43 -6.66 5.80
C PHE A 250 -0.17 -5.28 5.47
N ALA A 251 0.52 -4.22 5.87
CA ALA A 251 0.15 -2.82 5.63
C ALA A 251 1.37 -1.99 5.20
N GLY A 252 1.13 -0.93 4.43
CA GLY A 252 2.17 -0.03 3.94
C GLY A 252 2.33 1.24 4.77
N ASP A 253 1.23 1.83 5.23
CA ASP A 253 1.15 3.18 5.82
C ASP A 253 1.67 3.23 7.26
N TYR A 254 2.98 3.08 7.43
CA TYR A 254 3.61 3.19 8.73
C TYR A 254 5.02 3.79 8.69
N LEU A 255 5.39 4.39 9.82
CA LEU A 255 6.61 5.18 9.98
C LEU A 255 7.90 4.35 9.95
N PHE A 256 7.84 3.08 10.34
CA PHE A 256 9.00 2.21 10.45
C PHE A 256 9.15 1.26 9.26
N PRO A 257 10.39 0.93 8.84
CA PRO A 257 10.62 0.13 7.64
C PRO A 257 9.97 -1.24 7.64
N LEU A 258 9.93 -1.90 8.80
CA LEU A 258 9.32 -3.21 9.00
C LEU A 258 8.90 -3.35 10.47
N VAL A 259 7.62 -3.48 10.78
CA VAL A 259 7.18 -3.95 12.10
C VAL A 259 6.49 -5.29 11.98
N HIS A 260 6.76 -6.18 12.94
CA HIS A 260 6.06 -7.43 13.17
C HIS A 260 5.39 -7.40 14.53
N GLU A 261 4.09 -7.73 14.55
CA GLU A 261 3.34 -8.01 15.77
C GLU A 261 2.73 -9.41 15.70
N ALA A 262 2.87 -10.17 16.78
CA ALA A 262 2.11 -11.40 16.96
C ALA A 262 0.66 -11.06 17.30
N GLY A 263 -0.27 -11.75 16.65
CA GLY A 263 -1.68 -11.62 16.95
C GLY A 263 -2.12 -12.38 18.21
N PRO A 264 -3.40 -12.24 18.60
CA PRO A 264 -3.95 -12.86 19.81
C PRO A 264 -4.01 -14.39 19.79
N ARG A 265 -3.67 -15.04 18.67
CA ARG A 265 -3.59 -16.50 18.57
C ARG A 265 -2.34 -16.94 17.79
N PRO A 266 -1.83 -18.16 18.05
CA PRO A 266 -0.80 -18.75 17.21
C PRO A 266 -1.18 -18.75 15.72
N GLY A 267 -0.19 -18.51 14.87
CA GLY A 267 -0.35 -18.40 13.42
C GLY A 267 -0.97 -17.08 12.95
N MET A 268 -1.24 -16.12 13.83
CA MET A 268 -1.70 -14.78 13.45
C MET A 268 -0.53 -13.79 13.50
N HIS A 269 -0.22 -13.14 12.39
CA HIS A 269 0.89 -12.19 12.28
C HIS A 269 0.43 -10.92 11.58
N PHE A 270 0.88 -9.78 12.11
CA PHE A 270 0.62 -8.47 11.56
C PHE A 270 1.94 -7.82 11.18
N PHE A 271 1.98 -7.19 10.01
CA PHE A 271 3.18 -6.57 9.48
C PHE A 271 2.89 -5.17 8.96
N THR A 272 3.79 -4.23 9.23
CA THR A 272 3.83 -2.96 8.50
C THR A 272 5.16 -2.85 7.79
N LEU A 273 5.19 -2.37 6.54
CA LEU A 273 6.41 -2.16 5.78
C LEU A 273 6.34 -0.89 4.94
N GLY A 274 7.38 -0.08 4.98
CA GLY A 274 7.45 1.17 4.22
C GLY A 274 8.88 1.58 3.94
N LEU A 275 9.23 1.77 2.67
CA LEU A 275 10.54 2.33 2.35
C LEU A 275 10.61 3.79 2.76
N ARG A 276 11.79 4.20 3.21
CA ARG A 276 12.11 5.54 3.66
C ARG A 276 13.23 6.20 2.87
N GLU A 277 13.82 5.45 1.94
CA GLU A 277 14.96 5.87 1.13
C GLU A 277 16.20 6.11 1.98
N ASP A 278 16.41 5.25 2.99
CA ASP A 278 17.53 5.32 3.90
C ASP A 278 18.13 3.93 4.19
N ALA A 279 19.18 3.90 5.01
CA ALA A 279 19.89 2.66 5.30
C ALA A 279 19.04 1.65 6.09
N THR A 280 17.84 1.99 6.56
CA THR A 280 16.97 1.06 7.29
C THR A 280 15.97 0.32 6.39
N ASP A 281 15.97 0.61 5.09
CA ASP A 281 15.05 0.03 4.14
C ASP A 281 15.15 -1.50 4.07
N LEU A 282 13.99 -2.13 4.24
CA LEU A 282 13.81 -3.57 4.27
C LEU A 282 12.67 -3.96 3.33
N ALA A 283 12.85 -5.09 2.65
CA ALA A 283 11.75 -5.87 2.09
C ALA A 283 11.54 -7.12 2.96
N LEU A 284 10.43 -7.81 2.78
CA LEU A 284 10.15 -9.06 3.49
C LEU A 284 9.83 -10.17 2.51
N ARG A 285 10.69 -11.19 2.47
CA ARG A 285 10.37 -12.45 1.81
C ARG A 285 9.53 -13.31 2.75
N VAL A 286 8.42 -13.80 2.22
CA VAL A 286 7.47 -14.65 2.93
C VAL A 286 7.40 -15.97 2.18
N THR A 287 7.59 -17.07 2.91
CA THR A 287 7.40 -18.43 2.40
C THR A 287 6.22 -19.05 3.12
N LEU A 288 5.22 -19.49 2.36
CA LEU A 288 4.08 -20.27 2.82
C LEU A 288 4.29 -21.72 2.40
N PRO A 289 4.83 -22.56 3.29
CA PRO A 289 5.22 -23.89 2.89
C PRO A 289 4.01 -24.82 2.79
N THR A 290 4.10 -25.78 1.87
CA THR A 290 3.15 -26.91 1.73
C THR A 290 3.00 -27.72 3.02
N GLN A 291 3.99 -27.64 3.93
CA GLN A 291 3.92 -28.22 5.27
C GLN A 291 4.59 -27.30 6.30
N GLY A 292 3.98 -27.17 7.47
CA GLY A 292 4.52 -26.37 8.57
C GLY A 292 3.98 -24.94 8.62
N GLU A 293 4.74 -24.08 9.30
CA GLU A 293 4.39 -22.69 9.59
C GLU A 293 4.99 -21.73 8.56
N PRO A 294 4.39 -20.53 8.37
CA PRO A 294 4.96 -19.54 7.48
C PRO A 294 6.33 -19.06 7.98
N ALA A 295 7.25 -18.82 7.05
CA ALA A 295 8.58 -18.30 7.33
C ALA A 295 8.72 -16.87 6.81
N PHE A 296 9.43 -16.04 7.58
CA PHE A 296 9.58 -14.61 7.33
C PHE A 296 11.07 -14.27 7.31
N GLN A 297 11.56 -13.77 6.18
CA GLN A 297 12.96 -13.38 6.01
C GLN A 297 13.04 -11.90 5.64
N PRO A 298 13.41 -11.03 6.60
CA PRO A 298 13.77 -9.64 6.30
C PRO A 298 14.95 -9.60 5.33
N ILE A 299 14.88 -8.72 4.33
CA ILE A 299 15.91 -8.50 3.32
C ILE A 299 16.31 -7.03 3.36
N SER A 300 17.57 -6.75 3.71
CA SER A 300 18.10 -5.39 3.67
C SER A 300 18.26 -4.92 2.22
N LEU A 301 17.85 -3.68 1.97
CA LEU A 301 18.06 -2.97 0.71
C LEU A 301 19.24 -1.99 0.78
N SER A 302 20.10 -2.12 1.80
CA SER A 302 21.06 -1.09 2.22
C SER A 302 22.35 -1.64 2.84
N GLU A 303 22.71 -2.90 2.57
CA GLU A 303 23.87 -3.63 3.14
C GLU A 303 23.86 -3.82 4.67
N ASN A 304 22.85 -3.29 5.36
CA ASN A 304 22.74 -3.43 6.80
C ASN A 304 22.37 -4.86 7.22
N PRO A 305 22.84 -5.32 8.38
CA PRO A 305 22.49 -6.64 8.88
C PRO A 305 20.97 -6.72 9.14
N THR A 306 20.41 -7.88 8.84
CA THR A 306 19.03 -8.21 9.17
C THR A 306 18.97 -9.04 10.45
N TYR A 307 17.85 -8.95 11.16
CA TYR A 307 17.59 -9.70 12.39
C TYR A 307 16.49 -10.74 12.16
N ASP A 308 16.24 -11.58 13.17
CA ASP A 308 15.03 -12.42 13.18
C ASP A 308 13.78 -11.54 13.14
N ILE A 309 12.72 -12.00 12.45
CA ILE A 309 11.49 -11.25 12.29
C ILE A 309 10.90 -10.77 13.63
N SER A 310 11.01 -11.57 14.70
CA SER A 310 10.49 -11.23 16.02
C SER A 310 11.22 -10.06 16.69
N THR A 311 12.36 -9.65 16.14
CA THR A 311 13.14 -8.50 16.61
C THR A 311 12.51 -7.19 16.15
N TYR A 312 11.85 -7.18 14.99
CA TYR A 312 11.34 -5.96 14.35
C TYR A 312 10.03 -5.49 14.98
N THR A 313 10.05 -5.11 16.25
CA THR A 313 8.89 -4.53 16.95
C THR A 313 8.91 -3.00 16.87
N THR A 314 7.80 -2.36 17.24
CA THR A 314 7.76 -0.91 17.45
C THR A 314 8.82 -0.46 18.47
N ASP A 315 9.02 -1.22 19.55
CA ASP A 315 10.02 -0.91 20.57
C ASP A 315 11.46 -1.00 20.03
N PHE A 316 11.75 -1.98 19.17
CA PHE A 316 13.06 -2.09 18.53
C PHE A 316 13.39 -0.84 17.73
N TRP A 317 12.46 -0.37 16.89
CA TRP A 317 12.70 0.85 16.12
C TRP A 317 12.78 2.07 17.01
N LEU A 318 11.93 2.17 18.03
CA LEU A 318 11.99 3.26 18.99
C LEU A 318 13.36 3.32 19.69
N ASP A 319 13.94 2.18 20.06
CA ASP A 319 15.28 2.12 20.61
C ASP A 319 16.36 2.44 19.56
N TRP A 320 16.24 1.89 18.36
CA TRP A 320 17.16 2.16 17.26
C TRP A 320 17.25 3.66 16.95
N TYR A 321 16.11 4.33 16.78
CA TYR A 321 16.05 5.77 16.50
C TYR A 321 16.61 6.59 17.66
N ARG A 322 16.31 6.23 18.92
CA ARG A 322 16.91 6.90 20.08
C ARG A 322 18.44 6.83 20.07
N ARG A 323 19.00 5.69 19.67
CA ARG A 323 20.46 5.51 19.59
C ARG A 323 21.09 6.29 18.44
N GLN A 324 20.44 6.34 17.29
CA GLN A 324 20.95 7.08 16.13
C GLN A 324 20.80 8.60 16.27
N TYR A 325 19.74 9.05 16.94
CA TYR A 325 19.39 10.47 17.08
C TYR A 325 19.18 10.83 18.57
N PRO A 326 20.24 10.86 19.39
CA PRO A 326 20.13 11.05 20.84
C PRO A 326 19.60 12.44 21.25
N ASN A 327 19.62 13.42 20.35
CA ASN A 327 19.11 14.77 20.56
C ASN A 327 18.04 15.10 19.51
N PRO A 328 16.78 14.64 19.68
CA PRO A 328 15.68 14.89 18.75
C PRO A 328 15.32 16.38 18.78
N SER A 329 16.04 17.17 18.00
CA SER A 329 15.90 18.64 17.96
C SER A 329 15.10 19.11 16.75
N SER A 330 14.70 18.19 15.85
CA SER A 330 13.99 18.50 14.62
C SER A 330 12.60 17.84 14.57
N PRO A 331 11.56 18.54 14.06
CA PRO A 331 10.24 17.96 13.76
C PRO A 331 10.26 16.89 12.65
N THR A 332 11.41 16.67 12.00
CA THR A 332 11.60 15.57 11.04
C THR A 332 12.00 14.25 11.70
N ASP A 333 12.17 14.22 13.02
CA ASP A 333 12.47 13.01 13.76
C ASP A 333 11.19 12.16 13.90
N PRO A 334 11.18 10.87 13.51
CA PRO A 334 10.10 9.93 13.83
C PRO A 334 9.69 9.98 15.31
N TYR A 335 10.69 10.20 16.18
CA TYR A 335 10.50 10.36 17.61
C TYR A 335 9.68 11.59 17.98
N TRP A 336 9.77 12.69 17.21
CA TRP A 336 8.98 13.90 17.45
C TRP A 336 7.48 13.62 17.33
N PHE A 337 7.05 12.81 16.36
CA PHE A 337 5.63 12.44 16.17
C PHE A 337 5.10 11.56 17.30
N LEU A 338 5.93 10.63 17.79
CA LEU A 338 5.57 9.71 18.89
C LEU A 338 5.67 10.38 20.27
N GLN A 339 6.52 11.39 20.42
CA GLN A 339 6.72 12.17 21.65
C GLN A 339 5.86 13.42 21.77
N GLN A 340 5.12 13.85 20.74
CA GLN A 340 4.08 14.84 20.97
C GLN A 340 3.13 14.20 22.00
N PRO A 341 3.06 14.67 23.27
CA PRO A 341 1.98 14.23 24.14
C PRO A 341 0.71 14.53 23.38
N GLN A 342 -0.02 13.47 23.01
CA GLN A 342 -1.10 13.50 22.02
C GLN A 342 -2.26 14.46 22.40
N ASN A 343 -2.16 15.16 23.54
CA ASN A 343 -3.14 16.06 24.12
C ASN A 343 -2.54 17.29 24.84
N LEU A 344 -1.46 17.94 24.37
CA LEU A 344 -1.10 19.26 24.93
C LEU A 344 -1.28 20.39 23.93
N ARG A 345 -0.82 20.28 22.67
CA ARG A 345 -1.05 21.38 21.70
C ARG A 345 -2.50 21.48 21.22
N SER A 346 -3.14 20.36 20.91
CA SER A 346 -4.59 20.30 20.60
C SER A 346 -5.41 20.71 21.82
N PHE A 347 -5.13 20.14 22.99
CA PHE A 347 -5.75 20.52 24.26
C PHE A 347 -5.60 22.01 24.56
N PHE A 348 -4.40 22.59 24.45
CA PHE A 348 -4.21 24.02 24.66
C PHE A 348 -4.88 24.85 23.58
N ARG A 349 -4.79 24.48 22.30
CA ARG A 349 -5.47 25.20 21.22
C ARG A 349 -6.99 25.21 21.44
N ASP A 350 -7.56 24.07 21.78
CA ASP A 350 -9.00 23.92 22.00
C ASP A 350 -9.41 24.59 23.31
N LEU A 351 -8.59 24.52 24.36
CA LEU A 351 -8.75 25.27 25.61
C LEU A 351 -8.70 26.79 25.38
N PHE A 352 -7.75 27.29 24.60
CA PHE A 352 -7.61 28.71 24.27
C PHE A 352 -8.73 29.18 23.34
N PHE A 353 -9.15 28.38 22.38
CA PHE A 353 -10.27 28.69 21.49
C PHE A 353 -11.60 28.73 22.27
N ASN A 354 -11.83 27.75 23.15
CA ASN A 354 -13.00 27.71 24.02
C ASN A 354 -12.98 28.87 25.04
N LEU A 355 -11.82 29.20 25.63
CA LEU A 355 -11.66 30.33 26.53
C LEU A 355 -11.91 31.66 25.80
N TYR A 356 -11.38 31.84 24.59
CA TYR A 356 -11.61 33.05 23.78
C TYR A 356 -13.09 33.20 23.42
N THR A 357 -13.75 32.11 23.01
CA THR A 357 -15.18 32.12 22.68
C THR A 357 -16.04 32.44 23.91
N PHE A 358 -15.69 31.87 25.07
CA PHE A 358 -16.37 32.14 26.33
C PHE A 358 -16.19 33.60 26.79
N VAL A 359 -14.97 34.14 26.69
CA VAL A 359 -14.69 35.55 27.00
C VAL A 359 -15.44 36.47 26.03
N ALA A 360 -15.41 36.19 24.72
CA ALA A 360 -16.14 36.97 23.73
C ALA A 360 -17.66 36.97 23.99
N LEU A 361 -18.22 35.84 24.43
CA LEU A 361 -19.64 35.74 24.82
C LEU A 361 -19.94 36.62 26.04
N ILE A 362 -19.12 36.58 27.09
CA ILE A 362 -19.29 37.41 28.29
C ILE A 362 -19.19 38.90 27.94
N PHE A 363 -18.18 39.29 27.17
CA PHE A 363 -18.02 40.68 26.73
C PHE A 363 -19.19 41.12 25.84
N GLY A 364 -19.67 40.26 24.95
CA GLY A 364 -20.84 40.51 24.12
C GLY A 364 -22.10 40.77 24.95
N ILE A 365 -22.36 39.94 25.97
CA ILE A 365 -23.48 40.11 26.90
C ILE A 365 -23.33 41.42 27.68
N PHE A 366 -22.14 41.69 28.21
CA PHE A 366 -21.87 42.92 28.98
C PHE A 366 -22.08 44.19 28.15
N PHE A 367 -21.55 44.23 26.93
CA PHE A 367 -21.77 45.35 26.00
C PHE A 367 -23.23 45.48 25.58
N GLY A 368 -23.93 44.36 25.36
CA GLY A 368 -25.36 44.35 25.08
C GLY A 368 -26.18 44.99 26.20
N VAL A 369 -25.88 44.67 27.46
CA VAL A 369 -26.52 45.28 28.63
C VAL A 369 -26.21 46.77 28.73
N LEU A 370 -24.96 47.18 28.51
CA LEU A 370 -24.59 48.60 28.52
C LEU A 370 -25.31 49.41 27.44
N LEU A 371 -25.38 48.88 26.21
CA LEU A 371 -26.12 49.48 25.10
C LEU A 371 -27.61 49.60 25.41
N PHE A 372 -28.20 48.56 26.01
CA PHE A 372 -29.60 48.59 26.44
C PHE A 372 -29.84 49.66 27.50
N CYS A 373 -29.02 49.72 28.56
CA CYS A 373 -29.09 50.74 29.60
C CYS A 373 -28.94 52.16 29.02
N PHE A 374 -28.01 52.34 28.08
CA PHE A 374 -27.82 53.62 27.39
C PHE A 374 -29.05 54.01 26.56
N ALA A 375 -29.64 53.07 25.82
CA ALA A 375 -30.85 53.29 25.04
C ALA A 375 -32.04 53.67 25.93
N VAL A 376 -32.22 53.00 27.08
CA VAL A 376 -33.24 53.33 28.08
C VAL A 376 -33.02 54.74 28.64
N PHE A 377 -31.78 55.09 29.00
CA PHE A 377 -31.43 56.42 29.50
C PHE A 377 -31.70 57.52 28.46
N LEU A 378 -31.31 57.29 27.20
CA LEU A 378 -31.53 58.23 26.10
C LEU A 378 -33.03 58.41 25.82
N SER A 379 -33.79 57.31 25.81
CA SER A 379 -35.25 57.33 25.67
C SER A 379 -35.92 58.14 26.78
N HIS A 380 -35.46 57.97 28.03
CA HIS A 380 -35.96 58.76 29.15
C HIS A 380 -35.63 60.27 28.98
N ARG A 381 -34.42 60.62 28.54
CA ARG A 381 -34.02 62.01 28.28
C ARG A 381 -34.87 62.66 27.18
N ILE A 382 -35.09 61.94 26.08
CA ILE A 382 -35.93 62.40 24.96
C ILE A 382 -37.37 62.61 25.43
N LEU A 383 -37.95 61.66 26.17
CA LEU A 383 -39.30 61.80 26.73
C LEU A 383 -39.43 63.01 27.67
N ARG A 384 -38.43 63.26 28.54
CA ARG A 384 -38.42 64.46 29.41
C ARG A 384 -38.32 65.75 28.59
N TYR A 385 -37.49 65.78 27.55
CA TYR A 385 -37.36 66.94 26.68
C TYR A 385 -38.67 67.22 25.94
N TRP A 386 -39.30 66.18 25.38
CA TRP A 386 -40.59 66.29 24.70
C TRP A 386 -41.71 66.78 25.63
N TRP A 387 -41.76 66.27 26.87
CA TRP A 387 -42.70 66.75 27.89
C TRP A 387 -42.51 68.24 28.20
N ARG A 388 -41.27 68.71 28.39
CA ARG A 388 -40.97 70.13 28.61
C ARG A 388 -41.41 71.01 27.45
N CYS A 389 -41.13 70.60 26.22
CA CYS A 389 -41.57 71.35 25.03
C CYS A 389 -43.10 71.39 24.88
N LYS A 390 -43.82 70.36 25.35
CA LYS A 390 -45.28 70.32 25.33
C LYS A 390 -45.90 71.30 26.33
N ASP A 391 -45.36 71.40 27.54
CA ASP A 391 -45.82 72.38 28.55
C ASP A 391 -45.61 73.84 28.08
N ASP A 392 -44.46 74.15 27.46
CA ASP A 392 -44.19 75.49 26.94
C ASP A 392 -45.15 75.91 25.81
N SER A 393 -45.74 74.95 25.10
CA SER A 393 -46.73 75.21 24.05
C SER A 393 -48.15 75.46 24.58
N LEU A 394 -48.46 74.99 25.79
CA LEU A 394 -49.77 75.17 26.43
C LEU A 394 -49.90 76.53 27.13
N HIS A 395 -48.79 77.21 27.44
CA HIS A 395 -48.79 78.55 28.04
C HIS A 395 -48.69 79.71 27.03
N LYS A 396 -48.77 79.43 25.71
CA LYS A 396 -48.74 80.44 24.63
C LYS A 396 -50.06 80.57 23.85
N LYS A 397 -51.17 80.09 24.41
CA LYS A 397 -52.53 80.46 24.03
C LYS A 397 -53.19 81.16 25.21
#